data_AF-A0A920F1U2-F1
#
_entry.id   AF-A0A920F1U2-F1
#
_cell.length_a   1.000
_cell.length_b   1.000
_cell.length_c   1.000
_cell.angle_alpha   90.00
_cell.angle_beta   90.00
_cell.angle_gamma   90.00
#
_symmetry.space_group_name_H-M   'P 1'
#
loop_
_entity.id
_entity.type
_entity.pdbx_description
1 polymer ?
#
loop_
_entity_poly.entity_id
_entity_poly.type
_entity_poly.pdbx_seq_one_letter_code
_entity_poly.pdbx_strand_id
1 'polypeptide(L)'
;MNSSKILEISLTKKPDFRLDLSNIKWDHFFEDSISGKTSDASVLDGSRKKPFDEFFSVKQEDENHYDFPPHFCSQEISDRRKSFKRIVFQGDLNEIDFLGFKSEDIHILINGHIGNYVGCMMQTGSITIKGSAGHFVGAMMSGGILSSTEMWVIMLVQI
;
A
#
# COMPACT_ATOMS: atom_id res chain seq x y z
N MET A 1 0.72 -2.59 26.11
CA MET A 1 0.91 -1.76 24.90
C MET A 1 0.98 -2.74 23.75
N ASN A 2 -0.06 -2.82 22.90
CA ASN A 2 0.10 -3.54 21.63
C ASN A 2 1.05 -2.67 20.80
N SER A 3 2.25 -3.17 20.47
CA SER A 3 3.03 -2.53 19.41
C SER A 3 2.20 -2.62 18.14
N SER A 4 1.94 -1.50 17.47
CA SER A 4 1.24 -1.58 16.18
C SER A 4 2.21 -2.16 15.16
N LYS A 5 2.01 -3.41 14.80
CA LYS A 5 2.87 -4.08 13.83
C LYS A 5 2.75 -3.43 12.45
N ILE A 6 3.89 -3.33 11.77
CA ILE A 6 4.01 -2.89 10.38
C ILE A 6 4.30 -4.12 9.51
N LEU A 7 3.72 -4.19 8.32
CA LEU A 7 4.14 -5.17 7.31
C LEU A 7 5.14 -4.52 6.35
N GLU A 8 6.38 -4.99 6.38
CA GLU A 8 7.37 -4.68 5.35
C GLU A 8 7.25 -5.70 4.21
N ILE A 9 7.04 -5.19 3.00
CA ILE A 9 6.91 -5.97 1.78
C ILE A 9 8.02 -5.56 0.84
N SER A 10 8.90 -6.50 0.52
CA SER A 10 10.04 -6.28 -0.38
C SER A 10 9.86 -7.05 -1.68
N LEU A 11 10.05 -6.39 -2.83
CA LEU A 11 10.11 -7.07 -4.12
C LEU A 11 11.41 -7.90 -4.20
N THR A 12 11.27 -9.22 -4.34
CA THR A 12 12.39 -10.17 -4.36
C THR A 12 12.70 -10.68 -5.77
N LYS A 13 11.72 -10.65 -6.67
CA LYS A 13 11.84 -11.09 -8.06
C LYS A 13 11.27 -10.03 -8.98
N LYS A 14 12.05 -9.62 -9.98
CA LYS A 14 11.57 -8.73 -11.03
C LYS A 14 10.51 -9.47 -11.88
N PRO A 15 9.34 -8.88 -12.16
CA PRO A 15 8.34 -9.51 -13.01
C PRO A 15 8.73 -9.43 -14.49
N ASP A 16 8.21 -10.36 -15.30
CA ASP A 16 8.45 -10.37 -16.76
C ASP A 16 7.55 -9.34 -17.47
N PHE A 17 6.37 -9.08 -16.90
CA PHE A 17 5.43 -8.04 -17.32
C PHE A 17 5.10 -7.10 -16.15
N ARG A 18 4.39 -6.00 -16.43
CA ARG A 18 3.89 -5.15 -15.33
C ARG A 18 2.98 -5.96 -14.43
N LEU A 19 3.28 -5.97 -13.14
CA LEU A 19 2.59 -6.77 -12.14
C LEU A 19 1.39 -5.97 -11.62
N ASP A 20 0.20 -6.53 -11.76
CA ASP A 20 -1.05 -5.88 -11.37
C ASP A 20 -1.53 -6.44 -10.01
N LEU A 21 -1.68 -5.53 -9.05
CA LEU A 21 -2.03 -5.81 -7.65
C LEU A 21 -3.52 -5.58 -7.35
N SER A 22 -4.36 -5.32 -8.36
CA SER A 22 -5.80 -5.03 -8.21
C SER A 22 -6.60 -6.18 -7.59
N ASN A 23 -6.08 -7.40 -7.65
CA ASN A 23 -6.71 -8.58 -7.04
C ASN A 23 -6.47 -8.70 -5.53
N ILE A 24 -5.58 -7.89 -4.94
CA ILE A 24 -5.27 -7.97 -3.52
C ILE A 24 -6.34 -7.25 -2.70
N LYS A 25 -6.92 -7.97 -1.73
CA LYS A 25 -7.75 -7.39 -0.67
C LYS A 25 -6.86 -7.06 0.52
N TRP A 26 -6.33 -5.85 0.52
CA TRP A 26 -5.28 -5.43 1.47
C TRP A 26 -5.67 -5.58 2.94
N ASP A 27 -6.96 -5.41 3.25
CA ASP A 27 -7.50 -5.61 4.58
C ASP A 27 -7.28 -7.04 5.10
N HIS A 28 -7.79 -8.03 4.36
CA HIS A 28 -7.60 -9.45 4.66
C HIS A 28 -6.13 -9.86 4.61
N PHE A 29 -5.40 -9.39 3.59
CA PHE A 29 -3.97 -9.66 3.46
C PHE A 29 -3.19 -9.22 4.70
N PHE A 30 -3.50 -8.03 5.24
CA PHE A 30 -2.86 -7.51 6.44
C PHE A 30 -3.16 -8.39 7.66
N GLU A 31 -4.42 -8.74 7.87
CA GLU A 31 -4.86 -9.55 9.01
C GLU A 31 -4.30 -10.97 8.99
N ASP A 32 -4.27 -11.61 7.82
CA ASP A 32 -3.66 -12.94 7.64
C ASP A 32 -2.16 -12.89 7.91
N SER A 33 -1.48 -11.88 7.36
CA SER A 33 -0.04 -11.71 7.54
C SER A 33 0.35 -11.49 9.00
N ILE A 34 -0.42 -10.69 9.75
CA ILE A 34 -0.17 -10.44 11.18
C ILE A 34 -0.50 -11.66 12.06
N SER A 35 -1.56 -12.40 11.73
CA SER A 35 -1.97 -13.59 12.47
C SER A 35 -1.08 -14.82 12.21
N GLY A 36 -0.14 -14.73 11.25
CA GLY A 36 0.75 -15.83 10.88
C GLY A 36 0.07 -16.90 10.01
N LYS A 37 -1.09 -16.59 9.43
CA LYS A 37 -1.76 -17.46 8.46
C LYS A 37 -1.10 -17.32 7.10
N THR A 38 -1.09 -18.41 6.34
CA THR A 38 -0.73 -18.36 4.93
C THR A 38 -1.81 -17.60 4.17
N SER A 39 -1.43 -16.44 3.60
CA SER A 39 -2.30 -15.67 2.72
C SER A 39 -2.45 -16.40 1.37
N ASP A 40 -3.66 -16.41 0.82
CA ASP A 40 -3.96 -16.88 -0.54
C ASP A 40 -3.82 -15.77 -1.59
N ALA A 41 -3.19 -14.65 -1.22
CA ALA A 41 -3.04 -13.50 -2.07
C ALA A 41 -2.28 -13.82 -3.37
N SER A 42 -2.72 -13.13 -4.41
CA SER A 42 -2.26 -13.38 -5.77
C SER A 42 -2.18 -12.07 -6.54
N VAL A 43 -1.28 -12.07 -7.51
CA VAL A 43 -1.03 -10.96 -8.43
C VAL A 43 -1.29 -11.40 -9.86
N LEU A 44 -1.48 -10.46 -10.77
CA LEU A 44 -1.53 -10.73 -12.20
C LEU A 44 -0.21 -10.35 -12.85
N ASP A 45 0.44 -11.33 -13.48
CA ASP A 45 1.60 -11.14 -14.35
C ASP A 45 1.15 -11.33 -15.80
N GLY A 46 0.83 -10.22 -16.45
CA GLY A 46 0.08 -10.23 -17.71
C GLY A 46 -1.32 -10.82 -17.52
N SER A 47 -1.66 -11.87 -18.29
CA SER A 47 -2.96 -12.55 -18.20
C SER A 47 -3.00 -13.69 -17.17
N ARG A 48 -1.90 -13.93 -16.44
CA ARG A 48 -1.76 -15.08 -15.54
C ARG A 48 -1.87 -14.65 -14.08
N LYS A 49 -2.69 -15.38 -13.33
CA LYS A 49 -2.72 -15.28 -11.86
C LYS A 49 -1.54 -16.04 -11.26
N LYS A 50 -0.73 -15.36 -10.45
CA LYS A 50 0.43 -15.93 -9.77
C LYS A 50 0.36 -15.71 -8.25
N PRO A 51 0.95 -16.60 -7.44
CA PRO A 51 1.07 -16.37 -6.01
C PRO A 51 1.81 -15.07 -5.70
N PHE A 52 1.36 -14.33 -4.67
CA PHE A 52 2.00 -13.09 -4.25
C PHE A 52 3.46 -13.29 -3.81
N ASP A 53 3.71 -14.39 -3.10
CA ASP A 53 5.03 -14.77 -2.58
C ASP A 53 6.03 -15.20 -3.67
N GLU A 54 5.59 -15.37 -4.93
CA GLU A 54 6.50 -15.54 -6.07
C GLU A 54 7.35 -14.28 -6.32
N PHE A 55 6.82 -13.10 -5.97
CA PHE A 55 7.46 -11.80 -6.27
C PHE A 55 7.85 -11.01 -5.03
N PHE A 56 7.17 -11.23 -3.89
CA PHE A 56 7.35 -10.41 -2.69
C PHE A 56 7.65 -11.26 -1.45
N SER A 57 8.53 -10.76 -0.60
CA SER A 57 8.69 -11.26 0.77
C SER A 57 7.99 -10.33 1.76
N VAL A 58 7.36 -10.89 2.80
CA VAL A 58 6.66 -10.14 3.85
C VAL A 58 7.36 -10.35 5.19
N LYS A 59 7.60 -9.27 5.93
CA LYS A 59 8.10 -9.28 7.31
C LYS A 59 7.22 -8.43 8.21
N GLN A 60 7.14 -8.81 9.48
CA GLN A 60 6.49 -8.00 10.52
C GLN A 60 7.55 -7.20 11.26
N GLU A 61 7.39 -5.88 11.32
CA GLU A 61 8.27 -4.95 12.00
C GLU A 61 7.50 -4.16 13.08
N ASP A 62 8.22 -3.59 14.05
CA ASP A 62 7.64 -2.71 15.07
C ASP A 62 7.66 -1.22 14.64
N GLU A 63 6.78 -0.40 15.24
CA GLU A 63 6.47 0.99 14.80
C GLU A 63 7.67 1.94 14.61
N ASN A 64 8.81 1.68 15.26
CA ASN A 64 9.94 2.62 15.33
C ASN A 64 10.84 2.64 14.09
N HIS A 65 10.54 1.84 13.06
CA HIS A 65 11.45 1.69 11.92
C HIS A 65 11.16 2.67 10.76
N TYR A 66 9.95 3.22 10.67
CA TYR A 66 9.51 3.93 9.46
C TYR A 66 8.84 5.28 9.74
N ASP A 67 9.34 6.31 9.04
CA ASP A 67 8.80 7.68 9.09
C ASP A 67 7.50 7.80 8.27
N PHE A 68 6.40 7.30 8.81
CA PHE A 68 5.07 7.59 8.30
C PHE A 68 4.74 9.07 8.58
N PRO A 69 4.33 9.87 7.57
CA PRO A 69 3.93 11.25 7.77
C PRO A 69 2.94 11.47 8.94
N PRO A 70 3.14 12.51 9.77
CA PRO A 70 2.35 12.73 10.98
C PRO A 70 0.88 13.13 10.71
N HIS A 71 0.55 13.51 9.47
CA HIS A 71 -0.72 14.14 9.10
C HIS A 71 -1.81 13.17 8.63
N PHE A 72 -1.63 11.86 8.76
CA PHE A 72 -2.65 10.88 8.39
C PHE A 72 -3.90 10.89 9.29
N CYS A 73 -3.92 11.71 10.34
CA CYS A 73 -4.60 11.38 11.59
C CYS A 73 -5.70 12.36 12.02
N SER A 74 -6.25 13.22 11.16
CA SER A 74 -7.22 14.21 11.64
C SER A 74 -8.64 13.66 11.88
N GLN A 75 -9.04 12.52 11.29
CA GLN A 75 -10.42 12.01 11.39
C GLN A 75 -10.58 10.59 11.95
N GLU A 76 -9.54 9.74 11.96
CA GLU A 76 -9.63 8.36 12.49
C GLU A 76 -9.37 8.25 14.01
N ILE A 77 -8.88 9.30 14.68
CA ILE A 77 -8.59 9.32 16.13
C ILE A 77 -9.86 9.29 17.03
N SER A 78 -11.05 9.17 16.45
CA SER A 78 -12.28 8.97 17.24
C SER A 78 -12.26 7.65 18.04
N ASP A 79 -11.62 6.60 17.51
CA ASP A 79 -11.69 5.27 18.10
C ASP A 79 -10.32 4.76 18.58
N ARG A 80 -10.03 4.97 19.87
CA ARG A 80 -8.77 4.57 20.55
C ARG A 80 -8.48 3.06 20.55
N ARG A 81 -9.30 2.24 19.87
CA ARG A 81 -9.17 0.78 19.78
C ARG A 81 -8.73 0.27 18.41
N LYS A 82 -8.76 1.08 17.35
CA LYS A 82 -8.42 0.61 16.01
C LYS A 82 -6.90 0.69 15.79
N SER A 83 -6.26 -0.46 15.55
CA SER A 83 -4.85 -0.52 15.14
C SER A 83 -4.76 -0.05 13.69
N PHE A 84 -3.85 0.88 13.41
CA PHE A 84 -3.58 1.32 12.03
C PHE A 84 -2.98 0.18 11.21
N LYS A 85 -3.55 -0.11 10.04
CA LYS A 85 -3.04 -1.11 9.10
C LYS A 85 -1.93 -0.47 8.27
N ARG A 86 -0.67 -0.65 8.70
CA ARG A 86 0.50 0.01 8.10
C ARG A 86 1.34 -0.96 7.27
N ILE A 87 1.52 -0.64 5.99
CA ILE A 87 2.32 -1.43 5.06
C ILE A 87 3.43 -0.55 4.48
N VAL A 88 4.64 -1.11 4.39
CA VAL A 88 5.78 -0.47 3.74
C VAL A 88 6.20 -1.31 2.55
N PHE A 89 6.31 -0.68 1.38
CA PHE A 89 6.82 -1.30 0.17
C PHE A 89 8.27 -0.87 -0.10
N GLN A 90 9.11 -1.86 -0.39
CA GLN A 90 10.54 -1.73 -0.66
C GLN A 90 10.90 -2.36 -2.01
N GLY A 91 11.88 -1.76 -2.71
CA GLY A 91 12.45 -2.28 -3.96
C GLY A 91 12.15 -1.40 -5.18
N ASP A 92 12.48 -1.91 -6.38
CA ASP A 92 12.17 -1.26 -7.66
C ASP A 92 10.74 -1.59 -8.10
N LEU A 93 9.81 -0.69 -7.83
CA LEU A 93 8.38 -0.92 -8.05
C LEU A 93 7.86 -0.23 -9.33
N ASN A 94 8.74 0.21 -10.23
CA ASN A 94 8.36 0.91 -11.47
C ASN A 94 7.43 0.08 -12.38
N GLU A 95 7.51 -1.24 -12.29
CA GLU A 95 6.69 -2.20 -13.05
C GLU A 95 5.51 -2.75 -12.23
N ILE A 96 5.16 -2.11 -11.11
CA ILE A 96 4.07 -2.53 -10.22
C ILE A 96 2.91 -1.55 -10.34
N ASP A 97 1.75 -2.06 -10.76
CA ASP A 97 0.53 -1.28 -11.01
C ASP A 97 -0.56 -1.59 -9.97
N PHE A 98 -1.51 -0.66 -9.81
CA PHE A 98 -2.72 -0.83 -8.98
C PHE A 98 -2.48 -1.07 -7.48
N LEU A 99 -1.33 -0.64 -6.97
CA LEU A 99 -1.08 -0.66 -5.52
C LEU A 99 -2.15 0.15 -4.78
N GLY A 100 -2.79 -0.43 -3.75
CA GLY A 100 -3.86 0.24 -3.01
C GLY A 100 -5.20 0.34 -3.76
N PHE A 101 -5.41 -0.46 -4.81
CA PHE A 101 -6.66 -0.45 -5.55
C PHE A 101 -7.87 -0.77 -4.66
N LYS A 102 -8.88 0.11 -4.66
CA LYS A 102 -10.12 -0.02 -3.88
C LYS A 102 -9.90 -0.22 -2.37
N SER A 103 -8.78 0.24 -1.82
CA SER A 103 -8.48 0.05 -0.40
C SER A 103 -9.29 0.98 0.50
N GLU A 104 -9.54 0.49 1.71
CA GLU A 104 -10.16 1.19 2.84
C GLU A 104 -9.24 1.04 4.06
N ASP A 105 -9.11 2.09 4.85
CA ASP A 105 -8.45 2.15 6.17
C ASP A 105 -7.05 1.54 6.22
N ILE A 106 -6.27 1.76 5.15
CA ILE A 106 -4.90 1.29 5.03
C ILE A 106 -3.92 2.44 4.80
N HIS A 107 -2.74 2.34 5.44
CA HIS A 107 -1.68 3.33 5.33
C HIS A 107 -0.45 2.70 4.68
N ILE A 108 -0.16 3.11 3.46
CA ILE A 108 0.92 2.55 2.65
C ILE A 108 2.04 3.57 2.50
N LEU A 109 3.25 3.16 2.85
CA LEU A 109 4.47 3.92 2.56
C LEU A 109 5.25 3.20 1.47
N ILE A 110 5.57 3.93 0.39
CA ILE A 110 6.36 3.41 -0.72
C ILE A 110 7.75 4.05 -0.67
N ASN A 111 8.76 3.25 -0.36
CA ASN A 111 10.16 3.69 -0.34
C ASN A 111 10.80 3.49 -1.73
N GLY A 112 10.43 4.34 -2.69
CA GLY A 112 10.99 4.29 -4.04
C GLY A 112 10.03 4.81 -5.10
N HIS A 113 10.34 4.48 -6.36
CA HIS A 113 9.47 4.74 -7.51
C HIS A 113 8.42 3.62 -7.64
N ILE A 114 7.25 3.96 -8.18
CA ILE A 114 6.12 3.04 -8.34
C ILE A 114 5.47 3.23 -9.72
N GLY A 115 4.83 2.17 -10.22
CA GLY A 115 4.12 2.19 -11.49
C GLY A 115 2.80 2.98 -11.46
N ASN A 116 1.85 2.52 -12.27
CA ASN A 116 0.62 3.22 -12.61
C ASN A 116 -0.52 2.89 -11.64
N TYR A 117 -1.56 3.73 -11.65
CA TYR A 117 -2.83 3.48 -10.96
C TYR A 117 -2.72 3.29 -9.44
N VAL A 118 -1.67 3.81 -8.83
CA VAL A 118 -1.50 3.80 -7.37
C VAL A 118 -2.68 4.53 -6.71
N GLY A 119 -3.33 3.89 -5.75
CA GLY A 119 -4.50 4.43 -5.05
C GLY A 119 -5.77 4.53 -5.91
N CYS A 120 -5.83 3.86 -7.06
CA CYS A 120 -7.01 3.88 -7.92
C CYS A 120 -8.24 3.38 -7.15
N MET A 121 -9.34 4.14 -7.19
CA MET A 121 -10.57 3.88 -6.44
C MET A 121 -10.42 3.76 -4.92
N MET A 122 -9.37 4.33 -4.33
CA MET A 122 -9.20 4.36 -2.87
C MET A 122 -10.33 5.15 -2.19
N GLN A 123 -10.80 4.63 -1.06
CA GLN A 123 -11.96 5.16 -0.34
C GLN A 123 -11.58 5.87 0.96
N THR A 124 -10.67 5.27 1.76
CA THR A 124 -10.14 5.82 3.02
C THR A 124 -8.69 5.35 3.23
N GLY A 125 -8.00 5.88 4.26
CA GLY A 125 -6.60 5.59 4.55
C GLY A 125 -5.62 6.58 3.89
N SER A 126 -4.35 6.18 3.74
CA SER A 126 -3.34 7.00 3.07
C SER A 126 -2.29 6.23 2.25
N ILE A 127 -1.75 6.87 1.22
CA ILE A 127 -0.60 6.40 0.45
C ILE A 127 0.44 7.51 0.35
N THR A 128 1.67 7.22 0.75
CA THR A 128 2.81 8.14 0.60
C THR A 128 3.90 7.54 -0.27
N ILE A 129 4.30 8.28 -1.29
CA ILE A 129 5.27 7.87 -2.30
C ILE A 129 6.55 8.68 -2.11
N LYS A 130 7.63 8.05 -1.65
CA LYS A 130 8.91 8.74 -1.45
C LYS A 130 9.65 9.04 -2.75
N GLY A 131 9.33 8.34 -3.83
CA GLY A 131 9.83 8.62 -5.18
C GLY A 131 8.74 9.11 -6.13
N SER A 132 8.96 8.83 -7.42
CA SER A 132 8.02 9.14 -8.50
C SER A 132 6.98 8.04 -8.69
N ALA A 133 5.79 8.42 -9.13
CA ALA A 133 4.74 7.49 -9.53
C ALA A 133 4.47 7.58 -11.03
N GLY A 134 3.95 6.50 -11.61
CA GLY A 134 3.50 6.45 -13.00
C GLY A 134 2.21 7.24 -13.23
N HIS A 135 1.44 6.80 -14.22
CA HIS A 135 0.23 7.49 -14.64
C HIS A 135 -0.99 7.14 -13.77
N PHE A 136 -2.00 8.02 -13.80
CA PHE A 136 -3.32 7.78 -13.19
C PHE A 136 -3.30 7.52 -11.68
N VAL A 137 -2.35 8.12 -10.99
CA VAL A 137 -2.29 8.14 -9.52
C VAL A 137 -3.58 8.72 -8.97
N GLY A 138 -4.21 8.01 -8.04
CA GLY A 138 -5.46 8.41 -7.42
C GLY A 138 -6.67 8.48 -8.36
N ALA A 139 -6.62 7.81 -9.52
CA ALA A 139 -7.75 7.78 -10.43
C ALA A 139 -9.02 7.25 -9.73
N MET A 140 -10.12 7.97 -9.85
CA MET A 140 -11.42 7.60 -9.26
C MET A 140 -11.42 7.46 -7.73
N MET A 141 -10.47 8.07 -7.01
CA MET A 141 -10.53 8.14 -5.53
C MET A 141 -11.81 8.82 -5.07
N SER A 142 -12.48 8.22 -4.08
CA SER A 142 -13.63 8.84 -3.41
C SER A 142 -13.29 9.38 -2.02
N GLY A 143 -12.09 9.08 -1.51
CA GLY A 143 -11.56 9.60 -0.25
C GLY A 143 -10.14 9.08 0.03
N GLY A 144 -9.66 9.30 1.26
CA GLY A 144 -8.27 9.03 1.66
C GLY A 144 -7.29 10.15 1.27
N ILE A 145 -6.01 9.96 1.62
CA ILE A 145 -4.94 10.93 1.35
C ILE A 145 -3.86 10.28 0.51
N LEU A 146 -3.51 10.90 -0.62
CA LEU A 146 -2.36 10.50 -1.42
C LEU A 146 -1.34 11.65 -1.48
N SER A 147 -0.08 11.35 -1.16
CA SER A 147 1.02 12.32 -1.20
C SER A 147 2.28 11.73 -1.84
N SER A 148 3.07 12.59 -2.49
CA SER A 148 4.43 12.28 -2.94
C SER A 148 5.42 13.22 -2.25
N THR A 149 6.61 12.73 -1.91
CA THR A 149 7.66 13.56 -1.29
C THR A 149 8.39 14.43 -2.32
N GLU A 150 8.42 14.01 -3.59
CA GLU A 150 9.08 14.72 -4.70
C GLU A 150 8.18 15.80 -5.36
N MET A 151 6.88 15.81 -5.07
CA MET A 151 5.97 16.89 -5.44
C MET A 151 4.94 17.05 -4.32
N TRP A 152 4.85 18.25 -3.74
CA TRP A 152 3.74 18.63 -2.85
C TRP A 152 2.42 18.73 -3.65
N VAL A 153 1.91 17.60 -4.14
CA VAL A 153 0.52 17.47 -4.58
C VAL A 153 -0.22 16.83 -3.41
N ILE A 154 -0.78 17.67 -2.56
CA ILE A 154 -1.84 17.25 -1.66
C ILE A 154 -3.09 17.16 -2.55
N MET A 155 -3.41 15.97 -3.07
CA MET A 155 -4.72 15.73 -3.66
C MET A 155 -5.74 15.63 -2.52
N LEU A 156 -6.28 16.78 -2.11
CA LEU A 156 -7.51 16.82 -1.34
C LEU A 156 -8.65 16.74 -2.34
N VAL A 157 -9.43 15.65 -2.28
CA VAL A 157 -10.72 15.60 -2.95
C VAL A 157 -11.62 16.64 -2.27
N GLN A 158 -11.83 17.79 -2.92
CA GLN A 158 -13.01 18.60 -2.62
C GLN A 158 -14.14 18.09 -3.51
N ILE A 159 -15.19 17.60 -2.85
CA ILE A 159 -16.51 17.31 -3.45
C ILE A 159 -17.22 18.64 -3.68
#